data_AF-A0A358Y6L0-F1
#
_entry.id   AF-A0A358Y6L0-F1
#
_cell.length_a   1.000
_cell.length_b   1.000
_cell.length_c   1.000
_cell.angle_alpha   90.00
_cell.angle_beta   90.00
_cell.angle_gamma   90.00
#
_symmetry.space_group_name_H-M   'P 1'
#
loop_
_entity.id
_entity.type
_entity.pdbx_description
1 polymer ?
#
loop_
_entity_poly.entity_id
_entity_poly.type
_entity_poly.pdbx_seq_one_letter_code
_entity_poly.pdbx_strand_id
1 'polypeptide(L)' 'KKVIIPINYERIDLIVPEKYEEMKADLEKRTGLSINRVEVGKIDFLNDTALLRIYYFADEQEFSDYHVS' A
#
# COMPACT_ATOMS: atom_id res chain seq x y z
N LYS A 1 -6.56 -13.48 -9.40
CA LYS A 1 -6.75 -13.73 -7.93
C LYS A 1 -6.64 -12.42 -7.15
N LYS A 2 -7.54 -12.13 -6.20
CA LYS A 2 -7.41 -10.95 -5.30
C LYS A 2 -6.31 -11.22 -4.28
N VAL A 3 -5.30 -10.36 -4.24
CA VAL A 3 -4.19 -10.43 -3.29
C VAL A 3 -4.25 -9.24 -2.36
N ILE A 4 -3.89 -9.48 -1.11
CA ILE A 4 -3.88 -8.49 -0.04
C ILE A 4 -2.47 -8.51 0.53
N ILE A 5 -1.79 -7.37 0.53
CA ILE A 5 -0.48 -7.25 1.17
C ILE A 5 -0.48 -6.11 2.20
N PRO A 6 0.07 -6.34 3.40
CA PRO A 6 0.33 -5.28 4.35
C PRO A 6 1.62 -4.54 3.95
N ILE A 7 1.58 -3.22 3.91
CA ILE A 7 2.71 -2.33 3.67
C ILE A 7 2.89 -1.45 4.90
N ASN A 8 4.10 -1.41 5.45
CA ASN A 8 4.45 -0.43 6.46
C ASN A 8 4.87 0.86 5.75
N TYR A 9 4.08 1.91 5.89
CA TYR A 9 4.28 3.20 5.23
C TYR A 9 4.80 4.22 6.23
N GLU A 10 5.96 4.79 5.93
CA GLU A 10 6.68 5.74 6.79
C GLU A 10 6.27 7.20 6.58
N ARG A 11 5.33 7.47 5.66
CA ARG A 11 4.86 8.83 5.37
C ARG A 11 3.43 9.02 5.82
N ILE A 12 3.24 9.18 7.13
CA ILE A 12 1.93 9.46 7.73
C ILE A 12 1.27 10.74 7.18
N ASP A 13 2.05 11.73 6.72
CA ASP A 13 1.55 12.99 6.13
C ASP A 13 0.71 12.78 4.85
N LEU A 14 0.95 11.69 4.12
CA LEU A 14 0.19 11.34 2.91
C LEU A 14 -1.06 10.49 3.22
N ILE A 15 -1.25 10.09 4.49
CA ILE A 15 -2.40 9.30 4.95
C ILE A 15 -3.54 10.25 5.34
N VAL A 16 -3.83 11.17 4.43
CA VAL A 16 -4.96 12.09 4.52
C VAL A 16 -5.85 11.85 3.31
N PRO A 17 -7.19 11.98 3.45
CA PRO A 17 -8.12 11.72 2.35
C PRO A 17 -7.84 12.61 1.12
N GLU A 18 -7.29 13.80 1.34
CA GLU A 18 -6.91 14.76 0.29
C GLU A 18 -5.73 14.29 -0.56
N LYS A 19 -4.82 13.49 0.01
CA LYS A 19 -3.61 12.99 -0.66
C LYS A 19 -3.71 11.49 -0.98
N TYR A 20 -4.91 10.93 -0.91
CA TYR A 20 -5.15 9.51 -1.20
C TYR A 20 -4.67 9.13 -2.61
N GLU A 21 -4.90 9.99 -3.61
CA GLU A 21 -4.45 9.75 -4.99
C GLU A 21 -2.92 9.76 -5.10
N GLU A 22 -2.25 10.68 -4.42
CA GLU A 22 -0.78 10.73 -4.39
C GLU A 22 -0.18 9.51 -3.70
N MET A 23 -0.73 9.12 -2.54
CA MET A 23 -0.31 7.92 -1.82
C MET A 23 -0.51 6.68 -2.68
N LYS A 24 -1.67 6.56 -3.34
CA LYS A 24 -1.96 5.45 -4.25
C LYS A 24 -0.94 5.40 -5.39
N ALA A 25 -0.71 6.53 -6.08
CA ALA A 25 0.24 6.60 -7.19
C ALA A 25 1.69 6.28 -6.75
N ASP A 26 2.11 6.73 -5.57
CA ASP A 26 3.41 6.40 -4.99
C ASP A 26 3.53 4.89 -4.73
N LEU A 27 2.52 4.29 -4.11
CA LEU A 27 2.48 2.84 -3.85
C LEU A 27 2.47 2.03 -5.15
N GLU A 28 1.69 2.44 -6.15
CA GLU A 28 1.65 1.79 -7.47
C GLU A 28 3.01 1.89 -8.19
N LYS A 29 3.65 3.07 -8.14
CA LYS A 29 4.97 3.30 -8.75
C LYS A 29 6.09 2.51 -8.06
N ARG A 30 6.05 2.39 -6.73
CA ARG A 30 7.08 1.69 -5.95
C ARG A 30 6.92 0.17 -6.02
N THR A 31 5.70 -0.32 -6.02
CA THR A 31 5.42 -1.76 -6.09
C THR A 31 5.34 -2.28 -7.53
N GLY A 32 5.10 -1.40 -8.50
CA GLY A 32 4.79 -1.79 -9.88
C GLY A 32 3.41 -2.46 -10.02
N LEU A 33 2.56 -2.39 -8.98
CA LEU A 33 1.27 -3.06 -8.93
C LEU A 33 0.14 -2.04 -9.07
N SER A 34 -0.85 -2.33 -9.91
CA SER A 34 -2.11 -1.60 -9.99
C SER A 34 -2.97 -1.86 -8.75
N ILE A 35 -3.03 -0.87 -7.87
CA ILE A 35 -3.76 -0.94 -6.61
C ILE A 35 -5.22 -0.61 -6.87
N ASN A 36 -6.11 -1.52 -6.47
CA ASN A 36 -7.55 -1.32 -6.61
C ASN A 36 -8.14 -0.62 -5.39
N ARG A 37 -7.62 -0.94 -4.20
CA ARG A 37 -8.08 -0.35 -2.95
C ARG A 37 -6.95 -0.28 -1.96
N VAL A 38 -6.85 0.83 -1.23
CA VAL A 38 -5.98 0.98 -0.07
C VAL A 38 -6.85 1.12 1.17
N GLU A 39 -6.46 0.47 2.24
CA GLU A 39 -7.14 0.54 3.52
C GLU A 39 -6.12 0.85 4.61
N VAL A 40 -6.33 1.96 5.31
CA VAL A 40 -5.46 2.38 6.40
C VAL A 40 -5.83 1.56 7.62
N GLY A 41 -4.89 0.77 8.11
CA GLY A 41 -5.06 -0.06 9.29
C GLY A 41 -4.65 0.69 10.55
N LYS A 42 -3.50 0.29 11.11
CA LYS A 42 -2.96 0.90 12.32
C LYS A 42 -2.09 2.09 11.97
N ILE A 43 -2.31 3.22 12.63
CA ILE A 43 -1.45 4.40 12.52
C ILE A 43 -0.65 4.50 13.81
N ASP A 44 0.67 4.66 13.69
CA ASP A 44 1.61 4.83 14.78
C ASP A 44 2.19 6.25 14.74
N PHE A 45 1.52 7.16 15.44
CA PHE A 45 1.89 8.57 15.50
C PHE A 45 3.21 8.83 16.22
N LEU A 46 3.69 7.88 17.04
CA LEU A 46 4.99 8.04 17.72
C LEU A 46 6.16 7.87 16.75
N ASN A 47 6.00 6.99 15.76
CA ASN A 47 7.04 6.66 14.79
C ASN A 47 6.75 7.25 13.41
N ASP A 48 5.72 8.09 13.28
CA ASP A 48 5.24 8.64 12.01
C ASP A 48 5.00 7.57 10.92
N THR A 49 4.63 6.36 11.33
CA THR A 49 4.39 5.24 10.42
C THR A 49 2.93 4.78 10.46
N ALA A 50 2.47 4.13 9.40
CA ALA A 50 1.19 3.45 9.42
C ALA A 50 1.25 2.15 8.63
N LEU A 51 0.46 1.19 9.08
CA LEU A 51 0.24 -0.06 8.40
C LEU A 51 -0.94 0.11 7.42
N LEU A 52 -0.64 0.05 6.13
CA LEU A 52 -1.59 0.07 5.04
C LEU A 52 -1.85 -1.36 4.56
N ARG A 53 -3.09 -1.67 4.18
CA ARG A 53 -3.45 -2.89 3.46
C ARG A 53 -3.84 -2.51 2.05
N ILE A 54 -3.08 -2.99 1.08
CA ILE A 54 -3.40 -2.75 -0.32
C ILE A 54 -4.04 -4.00 -0.92
N TYR A 55 -5.04 -3.79 -1.76
CA TYR A 55 -5.76 -4.81 -2.47
C TYR A 55 -5.47 -4.65 -3.96
N TYR A 56 -4.97 -5.70 -4.60
CA TYR A 56 -4.71 -5.72 -6.03
C TYR A 56 -5.13 -7.06 -6.65
N PHE A 57 -5.31 -7.07 -7.96
CA PHE A 57 -5.58 -8.28 -8.71
C PHE A 57 -4.27 -8.77 -9.35
N ALA A 58 -3.77 -9.91 -8.87
CA ALA A 58 -2.56 -10.55 -9.40
C ALA A 58 -2.79 -11.29 -10.74
N ASP A 59 -4.02 -11.25 -11.27
CA ASP A 59 -4.35 -11.91 -12.54
C ASP A 59 -3.75 -11.17 -13.75
N GLU A 60 -3.45 -9.86 -13.60
CA GLU A 60 -2.97 -9.03 -14.70
C GLU A 60 -1.50 -8.59 -14.56
N GLN A 61 -0.80 -9.04 -13.51
CA GLN A 61 0.54 -8.52 -13.18
C GLN A 61 1.45 -9.66 -12.68
N GLU A 62 2.34 -10.11 -13.56
CA GLU A 62 3.50 -10.93 -13.19
C GLU A 62 4.50 -10.10 -12.34
N PHE A 63 5.16 -10.76 -11.38
CA PHE A 63 6.18 -10.27 -10.44
C PHE A 63 5.69 -9.46 -9.22
N SER A 64 6.17 -9.67 -7.99
CA SER A 64 7.26 -10.50 -7.47
C SER A 64 6.91 -11.00 -6.06
N ASP A 65 7.30 -12.24 -5.78
CA ASP A 65 7.23 -12.90 -4.48
C ASP A 65 8.15 -12.17 -3.49
N TYR A 66 7.58 -11.29 -2.65
CA TYR A 66 8.26 -10.71 -1.48
C TYR A 66 7.41 -10.99 -0.23
N HIS A 67 7.39 -12.26 0.18
CA HIS A 67 7.13 -12.58 1.58
C HIS A 67 8.13 -13.64 2.01
N VAL A 68 9.28 -13.15 2.49
CA VAL A 68 10.32 -13.97 3.11
C VAL A 68 9.73 -14.62 4.37
N SER A 69 9.73 -15.96 4.34
CA SER A 69 9.98 -16.95 5.42
C SER A 69 9.60 -16.56 6.85
#